data_AF-A0A7Z9PQD8-F1
#
_entry.id   AF-A0A7Z9PQD8-F1
#
_cell.length_a   1.000
_cell.length_b   1.000
_cell.length_c   1.000
_cell.angle_alpha   90.00
_cell.angle_beta   90.00
_cell.angle_gamma   90.00
#
_symmetry.space_group_name_H-M   'P 1'
#
loop_
_entity.id
_entity.type
_entity.pdbx_description
1 polymer ?
#
loop_
_entity_poly.entity_id
_entity_poly.type
_entity_poly.pdbx_seq_one_letter_code
_entity_poly.pdbx_strand_id
1 'polypeptide(L)'
;MLTDDEITQLQFAIDADDRAAAKALLEKAPKEQLAELQFYLNASGLMYALRRGTPEMVKLLLEQGVGEMELPFSDNNEIKAALRNPNHAPEMLALALEVVPEELIVDMITSDWDPDDGEGEEPCQTPLEIAESLEDKRCLEMLKQALESRGE
;
A
#
# COMPACT_ATOMS: atom_id res chain seq x y z
N MET A 1 3.37 17.24 -12.74
CA MET A 1 2.57 16.17 -12.14
C MET A 1 2.00 15.40 -13.31
N LEU A 2 1.75 14.09 -13.18
CA LEU A 2 1.04 13.36 -14.22
C LEU A 2 -0.35 13.97 -14.41
N THR A 3 -0.86 13.99 -15.64
CA THR A 3 -2.26 14.38 -15.88
C THR A 3 -3.23 13.27 -15.44
N ASP A 4 -4.51 13.58 -15.27
CA ASP A 4 -5.54 12.58 -14.93
C ASP A 4 -5.59 11.43 -15.95
N ASP A 5 -5.38 11.74 -17.24
CA ASP A 5 -5.28 10.74 -18.31
C ASP A 5 -4.04 9.85 -18.15
N GLU A 6 -2.90 10.43 -17.75
CA GLU A 6 -1.66 9.68 -17.51
C GLU A 6 -1.73 8.84 -16.24
N ILE A 7 -2.42 9.32 -15.20
CA ILE A 7 -2.73 8.55 -13.99
C ILE A 7 -3.60 7.36 -14.34
N THR A 8 -4.66 7.58 -15.12
CA THR A 8 -5.55 6.50 -15.59
C THR A 8 -4.78 5.47 -16.43
N GLN A 9 -3.89 5.92 -17.32
CA GLN A 9 -3.02 5.03 -18.10
C GLN A 9 -2.05 4.25 -17.21
N LEU A 10 -1.52 4.88 -16.16
CA LEU A 10 -0.62 4.22 -15.21
C LEU A 10 -1.38 3.13 -14.42
N GLN A 11 -2.63 3.38 -14.01
CA GLN A 11 -3.47 2.35 -13.38
C GLN A 11 -3.66 1.15 -14.31
N PHE A 12 -3.97 1.38 -15.60
CA PHE A 12 -4.08 0.28 -16.57
C PHE A 12 -2.77 -0.48 -16.77
N ALA A 13 -1.63 0.21 -16.78
CA ALA A 13 -0.32 -0.43 -16.88
C ALA A 13 -0.02 -1.29 -15.65
N ILE A 14 -0.37 -0.84 -14.45
CA ILE A 14 -0.23 -1.61 -13.21
C ILE A 14 -1.13 -2.84 -13.24
N ASP A 15 -2.38 -2.69 -13.66
CA ASP A 15 -3.35 -3.78 -13.75
C ASP A 15 -2.94 -4.88 -14.74
N ALA A 16 -2.27 -4.50 -15.82
CA ALA A 16 -1.77 -5.40 -16.86
C ALA A 16 -0.35 -5.93 -16.57
N ASP A 17 0.28 -5.52 -15.47
CA ASP A 17 1.72 -5.72 -15.20
C ASP A 17 2.64 -5.25 -16.35
N ASP A 18 2.21 -4.23 -17.10
CA ASP A 18 3.00 -3.61 -18.16
C ASP A 18 4.02 -2.64 -17.58
N ARG A 19 5.10 -3.21 -17.04
CA ARG A 19 6.21 -2.49 -16.42
C ARG A 19 6.90 -1.51 -17.37
N ALA A 20 6.90 -1.78 -18.68
CA ALA A 20 7.49 -0.88 -19.67
C ALA A 20 6.65 0.38 -19.83
N ALA A 21 5.33 0.24 -19.96
CA ALA A 21 4.40 1.36 -20.02
C ALA A 21 4.39 2.16 -18.71
N ALA A 22 4.33 1.46 -17.56
CA ALA A 22 4.36 2.10 -16.24
C ALA A 22 5.63 2.95 -16.06
N LYS A 23 6.80 2.38 -16.37
CA LYS A 23 8.08 3.11 -16.30
C LYS A 23 8.09 4.36 -17.20
N ALA A 24 7.65 4.22 -18.46
CA ALA A 24 7.63 5.33 -19.40
C ALA A 24 6.70 6.48 -18.97
N LEU A 25 5.62 6.17 -18.23
CA LEU A 25 4.74 7.18 -17.64
C LEU A 25 5.39 7.85 -16.43
N LEU A 26 5.94 7.06 -15.50
CA LEU A 26 6.59 7.57 -14.29
C LEU A 26 7.77 8.50 -14.61
N GLU A 27 8.57 8.18 -15.63
CA GLU A 27 9.71 9.01 -16.07
C GLU A 27 9.32 10.41 -16.59
N LYS A 28 8.03 10.68 -16.83
CA LYS A 28 7.54 12.01 -17.23
C LYS A 28 7.38 12.97 -16.05
N ALA A 29 7.35 12.46 -14.82
CA ALA A 29 7.17 13.26 -13.62
C ALA A 29 8.44 13.24 -12.75
N PRO A 30 8.79 14.35 -12.08
CA PRO A 30 9.85 14.36 -11.09
C PRO A 30 9.46 13.52 -9.87
N LYS A 31 10.45 12.92 -9.21
CA LYS A 31 10.24 11.97 -8.10
C LYS A 31 9.43 12.57 -6.95
N GLU A 32 9.63 13.85 -6.65
CA GLU A 32 8.93 14.56 -5.57
C GLU A 32 7.42 14.57 -5.81
N GLN A 33 6.97 14.60 -7.07
CA GLN A 33 5.55 14.54 -7.41
C GLN A 33 5.01 13.11 -7.46
N LEU A 34 5.88 12.12 -7.62
CA LEU A 34 5.51 10.70 -7.59
C LEU A 34 5.37 10.17 -6.17
N ALA A 35 6.10 10.73 -5.21
CA ALA A 35 5.87 10.48 -3.79
C ALA A 35 4.44 10.87 -3.38
N GLU A 36 3.89 11.90 -4.04
CA GLU A 36 2.53 12.37 -3.83
C GLU A 36 1.49 11.77 -4.81
N LEU A 37 1.81 10.64 -5.46
CA LEU A 37 0.93 10.04 -6.46
C LEU A 37 -0.31 9.41 -5.82
N GLN A 38 -1.48 9.93 -6.19
CA GLN A 38 -2.78 9.41 -5.78
C GLN A 38 -3.54 8.82 -6.97
N PHE A 39 -4.27 7.74 -6.71
CA PHE A 39 -5.18 7.12 -7.65
C PHE A 39 -6.62 7.24 -7.18
N TYR A 40 -7.56 7.13 -8.13
CA TYR A 40 -8.98 7.02 -7.80
C TYR A 40 -9.22 5.84 -6.83
N LEU A 41 -10.19 5.98 -5.92
CA LEU A 41 -10.58 5.02 -4.86
C LEU A 41 -9.73 5.07 -3.57
N ASN A 42 -9.34 6.26 -3.11
CA ASN A 42 -8.70 6.44 -1.79
C ASN A 42 -7.43 5.59 -1.63
N ALA A 43 -6.58 5.58 -2.65
CA ALA A 43 -5.32 4.84 -2.61
C ALA A 43 -4.18 5.70 -3.16
N SER A 44 -3.04 5.69 -2.46
CA SER A 44 -1.76 6.11 -3.03
C SER A 44 -1.36 5.15 -4.17
N GLY A 45 -0.41 5.57 -5.00
CA GLY A 45 0.16 4.72 -6.04
C GLY A 45 0.73 3.42 -5.46
N LEU A 46 1.40 3.48 -4.31
CA LEU A 46 1.97 2.32 -3.62
C LEU A 46 0.89 1.40 -3.05
N MET A 47 -0.12 1.93 -2.35
CA MET A 47 -1.26 1.16 -1.87
C MET A 47 -1.94 0.40 -3.01
N TYR A 48 -2.16 1.05 -4.15
CA TYR A 48 -2.80 0.42 -5.29
C TYR A 48 -1.98 -0.75 -5.83
N ALA A 49 -0.67 -0.58 -6.01
CA ALA A 49 0.21 -1.63 -6.50
C ALA A 49 0.31 -2.82 -5.54
N LEU A 50 0.43 -2.57 -4.23
CA LEU A 50 0.43 -3.62 -3.21
C LEU A 50 -0.85 -4.45 -3.25
N ARG A 51 -2.01 -3.82 -3.46
CA ARG A 51 -3.28 -4.52 -3.62
C ARG A 51 -3.34 -5.37 -4.90
N ARG A 52 -2.72 -4.91 -5.99
CA ARG A 52 -2.74 -5.65 -7.27
C ARG A 52 -1.90 -6.93 -7.24
N GLY A 53 -0.90 -7.01 -6.36
CA GLY A 53 -0.21 -8.27 -6.08
C GLY A 53 0.96 -8.58 -7.02
N THR A 54 1.62 -7.58 -7.60
CA THR A 54 2.76 -7.76 -8.50
C THR A 54 4.06 -7.21 -7.89
N PRO A 55 4.91 -8.08 -7.29
CA PRO A 55 6.16 -7.68 -6.61
C PRO A 55 7.06 -6.78 -7.45
N GLU A 56 7.23 -7.12 -8.71
CA GLU A 56 8.11 -6.41 -9.64
C GLU A 56 7.55 -5.04 -10.01
N MET A 57 6.23 -4.88 -10.06
CA MET A 57 5.60 -3.59 -10.29
C MET A 57 5.76 -2.69 -9.05
N VAL A 58 5.55 -3.23 -7.84
CA VAL A 58 5.77 -2.50 -6.58
C VAL A 58 7.21 -1.98 -6.51
N LYS A 59 8.20 -2.85 -6.78
CA LYS A 59 9.62 -2.46 -6.81
C LYS A 59 9.90 -1.38 -7.85
N LEU A 60 9.34 -1.50 -9.05
CA LEU A 60 9.48 -0.47 -10.09
C LEU A 60 8.95 0.89 -9.61
N LEU A 61 7.76 0.93 -9.01
CA LEU A 61 7.17 2.18 -8.52
C LEU A 61 8.06 2.84 -7.45
N LEU A 62 8.57 2.05 -6.51
CA LEU A 62 9.50 2.52 -5.47
C LEU A 62 10.80 3.08 -6.07
N GLU A 63 11.39 2.39 -7.05
CA GLU A 63 12.59 2.87 -7.76
C GLU A 63 12.37 4.24 -8.44
N GLN A 64 11.15 4.48 -8.93
CA GLN A 64 10.73 5.76 -9.52
C GLN A 64 10.42 6.83 -8.47
N GLY A 65 10.38 6.51 -7.18
CA GLY A 65 10.12 7.45 -6.09
C GLY A 65 8.66 7.54 -5.68
N VAL A 66 7.82 6.57 -6.06
CA VAL A 66 6.49 6.42 -5.46
C VAL A 66 6.68 5.88 -4.04
N GLY A 67 6.18 6.61 -3.06
CA GLY A 67 6.31 6.26 -1.64
C GLY A 67 4.96 5.93 -1.00
N GLU A 68 5.05 5.66 0.29
CA GLU A 68 3.93 5.66 1.22
C GLU A 68 3.30 7.06 1.34
N MET A 69 2.00 7.09 1.61
CA MET A 69 1.28 8.35 1.80
C MET A 69 0.04 8.13 2.65
N GLU A 70 -0.15 8.97 3.67
CA GLU A 70 -1.42 9.06 4.37
C GLU A 70 -2.45 9.87 3.57
N LEU A 71 -3.65 9.32 3.43
CA LEU A 71 -4.78 9.99 2.78
C LEU A 71 -5.80 10.42 3.84
N PRO A 72 -6.18 11.70 3.92
CA PRO A 72 -7.00 12.24 5.00
C PRO A 72 -8.47 11.78 4.99
N PHE A 73 -8.84 10.93 4.04
CA PHE A 73 -10.20 10.41 3.83
C PHE A 73 -10.19 8.90 3.59
N SER A 74 -9.09 8.21 3.95
CA SER A 74 -8.98 6.77 3.79
C SER A 74 -8.54 6.09 5.07
N ASP A 75 -9.23 5.00 5.39
CA ASP A 75 -8.80 4.03 6.39
C ASP A 75 -7.62 3.16 5.93
N ASN A 76 -7.12 3.36 4.71
CA ASN A 76 -6.20 2.44 4.07
C ASN A 76 -4.76 2.90 4.29
N ASN A 77 -3.88 1.92 4.51
CA ASN A 77 -2.43 2.12 4.47
C ASN A 77 -1.79 1.01 3.61
N GLU A 78 -0.48 1.08 3.40
CA GLU A 78 0.28 0.14 2.58
C GLU A 78 0.17 -1.31 3.11
N ILE A 79 0.16 -1.48 4.44
CA ILE A 79 0.05 -2.79 5.09
C ILE A 79 -1.35 -3.38 4.87
N LYS A 80 -2.42 -2.60 5.05
CA LYS A 80 -3.79 -3.04 4.75
C LYS A 80 -3.96 -3.37 3.27
N ALA A 81 -3.38 -2.55 2.39
CA ALA A 81 -3.47 -2.76 0.95
C ALA A 81 -2.85 -4.10 0.53
N ALA A 82 -1.71 -4.47 1.12
CA ALA A 82 -1.08 -5.77 0.92
C ALA A 82 -1.96 -6.95 1.37
N LEU A 83 -2.71 -6.81 2.46
CA LEU A 83 -3.58 -7.86 3.00
C LEU A 83 -4.89 -8.05 2.22
N ARG A 84 -5.38 -7.00 1.53
CA ARG A 84 -6.67 -7.00 0.83
C ARG A 84 -6.73 -7.95 -0.39
N ASN A 85 -5.59 -8.50 -0.84
CA ASN A 85 -5.54 -9.53 -1.86
C ASN A 85 -4.98 -10.85 -1.30
N PRO A 86 -5.83 -11.78 -0.82
CA PRO A 86 -5.40 -12.99 -0.13
C PRO A 86 -4.45 -13.89 -0.93
N ASN A 87 -4.53 -13.87 -2.27
CA ASN A 87 -3.70 -14.71 -3.12
C ASN A 87 -2.21 -14.33 -3.07
N HIS A 88 -1.91 -13.07 -2.75
CA HIS A 88 -0.55 -12.52 -2.74
C HIS A 88 -0.17 -11.88 -1.40
N ALA A 89 -1.07 -11.92 -0.41
CA ALA A 89 -0.93 -11.17 0.84
C ALA A 89 0.41 -11.40 1.56
N PRO A 90 0.94 -12.63 1.72
CA PRO A 90 2.23 -12.82 2.39
C PRO A 90 3.39 -12.15 1.66
N GLU A 91 3.40 -12.21 0.33
CA GLU A 91 4.48 -11.62 -0.48
C GLU A 91 4.38 -10.09 -0.51
N MET A 92 3.16 -9.56 -0.67
CA MET A 92 2.93 -8.12 -0.65
C MET A 92 3.17 -7.53 0.73
N LEU A 93 2.82 -8.27 1.79
CA LEU A 93 3.06 -7.83 3.16
C LEU A 93 4.56 -7.78 3.47
N ALA A 94 5.34 -8.76 3.00
CA ALA A 94 6.79 -8.73 3.15
C ALA A 94 7.39 -7.48 2.51
N LEU A 95 6.96 -7.14 1.29
CA LEU A 95 7.40 -5.92 0.62
C LEU A 95 6.93 -4.66 1.35
N ALA A 96 5.67 -4.59 1.77
CA ALA A 96 5.15 -3.44 2.52
C ALA A 96 5.98 -3.17 3.80
N LEU A 97 6.27 -4.22 4.58
CA LEU A 97 7.08 -4.12 5.80
C LEU A 97 8.56 -3.79 5.54
N GLU A 98 9.06 -4.04 4.33
CA GLU A 98 10.43 -3.69 3.92
C GLU A 98 10.54 -2.22 3.51
N VAL A 99 9.48 -1.65 2.92
CA VAL A 99 9.54 -0.36 2.22
C VAL A 99 8.91 0.79 2.99
N VAL A 100 7.97 0.49 3.89
CA VAL A 100 7.35 1.49 4.78
C VAL A 100 8.39 1.95 5.81
N PRO A 101 8.48 3.27 6.11
CA PRO A 101 9.38 3.79 7.14
C PRO A 101 9.20 3.10 8.50
N GLU A 102 10.31 2.77 9.16
CA GLU A 102 10.30 1.97 10.39
C GLU A 102 9.46 2.59 11.51
N GLU A 103 9.48 3.92 11.60
CA GLU A 103 8.72 4.70 12.58
C GLU A 103 7.20 4.62 12.41
N LEU A 104 6.72 4.26 11.21
CA LEU A 104 5.29 4.15 10.91
C LEU A 104 4.76 2.72 11.09
N ILE A 105 5.62 1.71 11.08
CA ILE A 105 5.19 0.29 11.04
C ILE A 105 4.30 -0.05 12.24
N VAL A 106 4.68 0.31 13.46
CA VAL A 106 3.88 -0.03 14.65
C VAL A 106 2.48 0.57 14.55
N ASP A 107 2.41 1.87 14.27
CA ASP A 107 1.13 2.58 14.14
C ASP A 107 0.28 2.02 12.99
N MET A 108 0.89 1.81 11.81
CA MET A 108 0.20 1.21 10.66
C MET A 108 -0.37 -0.18 10.96
N ILE A 109 0.27 -0.98 11.80
CA ILE A 109 -0.19 -2.33 12.17
C ILE A 109 -1.31 -2.30 13.22
N THR A 110 -1.23 -1.40 14.21
CA THR A 110 -2.11 -1.42 15.38
C THR A 110 -3.27 -0.44 15.33
N SER A 111 -3.18 0.61 14.51
CA SER A 111 -4.25 1.57 14.30
C SER A 111 -5.19 1.09 13.19
N ASP A 112 -6.48 1.37 13.36
CA ASP A 112 -7.49 1.15 12.33
C ASP A 112 -7.47 2.25 11.27
N TRP A 113 -6.59 3.26 11.42
CA TRP A 113 -6.40 4.34 10.45
C TRP A 113 -7.69 5.09 10.13
N ASP A 114 -8.69 5.05 11.02
CA ASP A 114 -9.99 5.66 10.76
C ASP A 114 -9.84 7.20 10.67
N PRO A 115 -10.08 7.82 9.49
CA PRO A 115 -10.01 9.27 9.36
C PRO A 115 -11.13 10.00 10.11
N ASP A 116 -12.22 9.30 10.46
CA ASP A 116 -13.41 9.87 11.10
C ASP A 116 -13.48 9.58 12.61
N ASP A 117 -12.39 9.09 13.24
CA ASP A 117 -12.30 8.82 14.69
C ASP A 117 -13.49 7.99 15.25
N GLY A 118 -14.02 7.05 14.45
CA GLY A 118 -15.14 6.19 14.84
C GLY A 118 -16.53 6.83 14.69
N GLU A 119 -16.66 7.96 14.01
CA GLU A 119 -17.97 8.56 13.65
C GLU A 119 -18.66 7.84 12.46
N GLY A 120 -17.98 6.88 11.81
CA GLY A 120 -18.50 6.06 10.72
C GLY A 120 -19.54 5.00 11.13
N GLU A 121 -20.27 4.46 10.15
CA GLU A 121 -21.30 3.43 10.38
C GLU A 121 -20.73 2.04 10.72
N GLU A 122 -19.54 1.73 10.21
CA GLU A 122 -18.83 0.47 10.45
C GLU A 122 -17.42 0.74 10.98
N PRO A 123 -16.95 0.02 12.02
CA PRO A 123 -15.63 0.21 12.56
C PRO A 123 -14.56 -0.20 11.53
N CYS A 124 -13.57 0.66 11.34
CA CYS A 124 -12.40 0.32 10.54
C CYS A 124 -11.62 -0.83 11.22
N GLN A 125 -11.03 -1.72 10.41
CA GLN A 125 -10.23 -2.83 10.92
C GLN A 125 -8.75 -2.49 10.85
N THR A 126 -8.00 -2.84 11.89
CA THR A 126 -6.52 -2.84 11.90
C THR A 126 -5.97 -3.91 10.96
N PRO A 127 -4.71 -3.81 10.46
CA PRO A 127 -4.06 -4.93 9.79
C PRO A 127 -4.03 -6.24 10.57
N LEU A 128 -3.92 -6.19 11.89
CA LEU A 128 -3.97 -7.38 12.74
C LEU A 128 -5.32 -8.08 12.61
N GLU A 129 -6.42 -7.35 12.76
CA GLU A 129 -7.78 -7.91 12.64
C GLU A 129 -8.05 -8.44 11.24
N ILE A 130 -7.57 -7.73 10.20
CA ILE A 130 -7.65 -8.23 8.82
C ILE A 130 -6.88 -9.55 8.71
N ALA A 131 -5.63 -9.62 9.17
CA ALA A 131 -4.81 -10.84 9.10
C ALA A 131 -5.35 -11.99 9.97
N GLU A 132 -6.01 -11.69 11.09
CA GLU A 132 -6.72 -12.67 11.91
C GLU A 132 -7.91 -13.29 11.18
N SER A 133 -8.59 -12.52 10.31
CA SER A 133 -9.70 -13.02 9.49
C SER A 133 -9.25 -13.88 8.31
N LEU A 134 -8.01 -13.73 7.84
CA LEU A 134 -7.47 -14.53 6.73
C LEU A 134 -7.29 -16.00 7.12
N GLU A 135 -7.56 -16.92 6.19
CA GLU A 135 -7.31 -18.35 6.41
C GLU A 135 -5.82 -18.64 6.60
N ASP A 136 -4.97 -17.95 5.82
CA ASP A 136 -3.52 -18.07 5.88
C ASP A 136 -2.94 -17.20 7.01
N LYS A 137 -2.50 -17.87 8.07
CA LYS A 137 -1.94 -17.20 9.26
C LYS A 137 -0.51 -16.68 9.09
N ARG A 138 0.15 -16.90 7.95
CA ARG A 138 1.50 -16.35 7.71
C ARG A 138 1.52 -14.83 7.86
N CYS A 139 0.50 -14.14 7.34
CA CYS A 139 0.42 -12.69 7.46
C CYS A 139 0.32 -12.24 8.92
N LEU A 140 -0.50 -12.92 9.73
CA LEU A 140 -0.64 -12.62 11.16
C LEU A 140 0.69 -12.78 11.90
N GLU A 141 1.42 -13.86 11.63
CA GLU A 141 2.72 -14.10 12.27
C GLU A 141 3.79 -13.09 11.81
N MET A 142 3.77 -12.67 10.55
CA MET A 142 4.65 -11.61 10.05
C MET A 142 4.39 -10.27 10.75
N LEU A 143 3.12 -9.90 10.95
CA LEU A 143 2.76 -8.68 11.67
C LEU A 143 3.21 -8.72 13.13
N LYS A 144 2.97 -9.84 13.84
CA LYS A 144 3.43 -10.01 15.22
C LYS A 144 4.95 -9.92 15.32
N GLN A 145 5.67 -10.58 14.43
CA GLN A 145 7.13 -10.50 14.39
C GLN A 145 7.61 -9.07 14.12
N ALA A 146 6.95 -8.34 13.22
CA ALA A 146 7.28 -6.95 12.95
C ALA A 146 7.11 -6.07 14.19
N LEU A 147 6.05 -6.26 14.96
CA LEU A 147 5.81 -5.60 16.25
C LEU A 147 6.85 -5.98 17.30
N GLU A 148 7.15 -7.26 17.48
CA GLU A 148 8.15 -7.75 18.44
C GLU A 148 9.54 -7.16 18.17
N SER A 149 9.93 -7.06 16.89
CA SER A 149 11.23 -6.50 16.51
C SER A 149 11.36 -4.98 16.66
N ARG A 150 10.25 -4.26 16.89
CA ARG A 150 10.18 -2.77 16.89
C ARG A 150 9.55 -2.18 18.15
N GLY A 151 9.03 -3.02 19.04
CA GLY A 151 8.38 -2.63 20.29
C GLY A 151 9.31 -2.55 21.51
N GLU A 152 10.64 -2.68 21.33
CA GLU A 152 11.66 -2.56 22.39
C GLU A 152 12.47 -1.26 22.31
#